data_AF-A0A8J9ZIP7-F1
#
_entry.id   AF-A0A8J9ZIP7-F1
#
_cell.length_a   1.000
_cell.length_b   1.000
_cell.length_c   1.000
_cell.angle_alpha   90.00
_cell.angle_beta   90.00
_cell.angle_gamma   90.00
#
_symmetry.space_group_name_H-M   'P 1'
#
loop_
_entity.id
_entity.type
_entity.pdbx_description
1 polymer ?
#
loop_
_entity_poly.entity_id
_entity_poly.type
_entity_poly.pdbx_seq_one_letter_code
_entity_poly.pdbx_strand_id
1 'polypeptide(L)'
;MILFCWLQAVHGLLEEEDTDEVEREHMLLGTSAVILALPPPPLDQDSRETYWLENQLRLVWLLQAKPLHPSLPLLVLPLGWGADPGEDVREFLDVRGLTEGELVSDCRVVDISRDVEDEDTCRKLCEGLSWLGERAPLPPSLETETLRDYVENSLAGEFSSVVYQDAAQRRKAGLPQQTPGPIVCLYNSLVEHLARVASSNNLQALSWPVAEFVTAGHRTDLLSLEWNSEAQLTLLQDRILALRLPPVPYMDADESWSSVCQYCADYVLSLPADSKEQTVLLTRLRWLLDRVQTEFEDTCYLDYDVPDCEPTASHVPWTRLVEMCVSHMVQRLDWAGEDGSMLTVHYLPDELSMFTQPTEWRVAVGNTSAEVMEQPHSLVVATQQTVRKKHLELSRVQTTDTETADRTDGKLKLEDKLSPAVSSLIRKAEELRKKIAQERVQTKSYEDQLQGYVADGQYHHQPPGVSPFSSPEDMAGGMLHMGNPSPSPPGPDLLSLTTQRRRLSLEENLEELRWRIEAGKRDFRLSELRLNSLLDMGDFQAKHF
;
A
#
# COMPACT_ATOMS: atom_id res chain seq x y z
N MET A 1 42.46 1.34 4.91
CA MET A 1 41.57 1.83 3.86
C MET A 1 42.46 2.24 2.70
N ILE A 2 42.44 1.52 1.58
CA ILE A 2 43.24 1.91 0.40
C ILE A 2 42.45 3.04 -0.27
N LEU A 3 42.90 4.28 -0.09
CA LEU A 3 42.40 5.41 -0.88
C LEU A 3 42.94 5.24 -2.30
N PHE A 4 42.05 4.86 -3.22
CA PHE A 4 42.34 4.99 -4.64
C PHE A 4 42.24 6.48 -4.98
N CYS A 5 43.37 7.10 -5.34
CA CYS A 5 43.43 8.47 -5.80
C CYS A 5 43.55 8.44 -7.33
N TRP A 6 42.54 8.96 -8.01
CA TRP A 6 42.58 9.20 -9.45
C TRP A 6 42.80 10.69 -9.67
N LEU A 7 43.71 11.03 -10.58
CA LEU A 7 44.14 12.40 -10.84
C LEU A 7 43.87 12.73 -12.30
N GLN A 8 42.93 13.64 -12.53
CA GLN A 8 42.70 14.25 -13.83
C GLN A 8 43.31 15.66 -13.84
N ALA A 9 44.15 15.94 -14.82
CA ALA A 9 44.87 17.20 -14.92
C ALA A 9 44.40 17.99 -16.14
N VAL A 10 43.74 19.12 -15.90
CA VAL A 10 43.34 20.08 -16.94
C VAL A 10 44.43 21.15 -17.08
N HIS A 11 44.90 21.40 -18.29
CA HIS A 11 45.95 22.39 -18.57
C HIS A 11 45.40 23.50 -19.47
N GLY A 12 45.70 24.76 -19.14
CA GLY A 12 45.20 25.93 -19.89
C GLY A 12 43.93 26.55 -19.31
N LEU A 13 43.44 27.61 -19.97
CA LEU A 13 42.09 28.15 -19.76
C LEU A 13 41.11 27.21 -20.46
N LEU A 14 40.09 26.74 -19.74
CA LEU A 14 38.94 26.08 -20.35
C LEU A 14 38.10 27.18 -20.99
N GLU A 15 37.92 27.20 -22.31
CA GLU A 15 36.95 28.13 -22.90
C GLU A 15 35.51 27.67 -22.57
N GLU A 16 34.51 28.54 -22.77
CA GLU A 16 33.11 28.21 -22.49
C GLU A 16 32.64 26.97 -23.27
N GLU A 17 33.07 26.82 -24.53
CA GLU A 17 32.79 25.63 -25.36
C GLU A 17 33.44 24.34 -24.82
N ASP A 18 34.63 24.44 -24.21
CA ASP A 18 35.31 23.31 -23.58
C ASP A 18 34.61 22.91 -22.26
N THR A 19 33.99 23.87 -21.59
CA THR A 19 33.28 23.67 -20.32
C THR A 19 32.01 22.86 -20.54
N ASP A 20 31.24 23.21 -21.58
CA ASP A 20 30.05 22.48 -22.01
C ASP A 20 30.39 21.05 -22.46
N GLU A 21 31.57 20.87 -23.09
CA GLU A 21 32.08 19.55 -23.46
C GLU A 21 32.45 18.69 -22.25
N VAL A 22 33.15 19.28 -21.27
CA VAL A 22 33.51 18.61 -20.01
C VAL A 22 32.27 18.18 -19.22
N GLU A 23 31.24 19.01 -19.19
CA GLU A 23 29.96 18.72 -18.54
C GLU A 23 29.22 17.59 -19.26
N ARG A 24 29.09 17.70 -20.59
CA ARG A 24 28.42 16.70 -21.45
C ARG A 24 29.12 15.35 -21.46
N GLU A 25 30.45 15.31 -21.37
CA GLU A 25 31.23 14.08 -21.29
C GLU A 25 31.36 13.53 -19.86
N HIS A 26 30.71 14.19 -18.88
CA HIS A 26 30.69 13.77 -17.48
C HIS A 26 32.09 13.61 -16.86
N MET A 27 33.09 14.33 -17.38
CA MET A 27 34.50 14.13 -17.04
C MET A 27 34.85 14.49 -15.59
N LEU A 28 34.04 15.33 -14.94
CA LEU A 28 34.27 15.76 -13.55
C LEU A 28 33.27 15.17 -12.56
N LEU A 29 32.43 14.21 -12.96
CA LEU A 29 31.52 13.54 -12.05
C LEU A 29 32.29 12.71 -11.01
N GLY A 30 31.93 12.87 -9.74
CA GLY A 30 32.60 12.19 -8.63
C GLY A 30 33.89 12.88 -8.15
N THR A 31 34.19 14.08 -8.63
CA THR A 31 35.32 14.88 -8.11
C THR A 31 35.13 15.12 -6.61
N SER A 32 36.16 14.79 -5.82
CA SER A 32 36.14 14.91 -4.35
C SER A 32 37.07 15.98 -3.79
N ALA A 33 37.97 16.53 -4.61
CA ALA A 33 38.92 17.57 -4.25
C ALA A 33 39.45 18.28 -5.49
N VAL A 34 39.91 19.51 -5.33
CA VAL A 34 40.58 20.28 -6.40
C VAL A 34 41.98 20.69 -5.95
N ILE A 35 42.96 20.52 -6.82
CA ILE A 35 44.34 20.99 -6.62
C ILE A 35 44.66 22.04 -7.68
N LEU A 36 44.93 23.28 -7.26
CA LEU A 36 45.30 24.38 -8.13
C LEU A 36 46.79 24.68 -7.99
N ALA A 37 47.58 24.33 -9.01
CA ALA A 37 49.00 24.66 -9.06
C ALA A 37 49.22 26.03 -9.71
N LEU A 38 49.89 26.94 -8.99
CA LEU A 38 50.10 28.32 -9.42
C LEU A 38 51.59 28.61 -9.68
N PRO A 39 51.99 28.95 -10.92
CA PRO A 39 53.33 29.47 -11.18
C PRO A 39 53.49 30.87 -10.57
N PRO A 40 54.72 31.37 -10.33
CA PRO A 40 54.89 32.67 -9.69
C PRO A 40 54.35 33.82 -10.55
N PRO A 41 53.73 34.83 -9.92
CA PRO A 41 53.11 35.93 -10.64
C PRO A 41 54.18 36.77 -11.35
N PRO A 42 53.85 37.38 -12.51
CA PRO A 42 54.76 38.29 -13.19
C PRO A 42 55.02 39.54 -12.32
N LEU A 43 56.22 40.11 -12.48
CA LEU A 43 56.64 41.32 -11.74
C LEU A 43 55.95 42.59 -12.24
N ASP A 44 55.48 42.56 -13.49
CA ASP A 44 54.77 43.66 -14.14
C ASP A 44 53.32 43.75 -13.66
N GLN A 45 52.84 44.97 -13.37
CA GLN A 45 51.54 45.17 -12.70
C GLN A 45 50.35 44.81 -13.61
N ASP A 46 50.35 45.25 -14.87
CA ASP A 46 49.26 44.94 -15.83
C ASP A 46 49.21 43.44 -16.13
N SER A 47 50.39 42.81 -16.26
CA SER A 47 50.52 41.37 -16.42
C SER A 47 50.06 40.60 -15.18
N ARG A 48 50.20 41.19 -13.99
CA ARG A 48 49.82 40.58 -12.71
C ARG A 48 48.30 40.58 -12.51
N GLU A 49 47.62 41.66 -12.85
CA GLU A 49 46.15 41.71 -12.84
C GLU A 49 45.55 40.67 -13.80
N THR A 50 46.10 40.59 -15.02
CA THR A 50 45.70 39.61 -16.03
C THR A 50 45.93 38.17 -15.53
N TYR A 51 47.10 37.89 -14.95
CA TYR A 51 47.43 36.59 -14.36
C TYR A 51 46.40 36.14 -13.31
N TRP A 52 46.02 37.02 -12.39
CA TRP A 52 45.07 36.67 -11.33
C TRP A 52 43.67 36.41 -11.87
N LEU A 53 43.21 37.27 -12.79
CA LEU A 53 41.91 37.11 -13.43
C LEU A 53 41.83 35.78 -14.20
N GLU A 54 42.87 35.41 -14.96
CA GLU A 54 42.92 34.14 -15.69
C GLU A 54 42.85 32.92 -14.75
N ASN A 55 43.59 32.95 -13.63
CA ASN A 55 43.57 31.83 -12.67
C ASN A 55 42.26 31.76 -11.89
N GLN A 56 41.65 32.90 -11.57
CA GLN A 56 40.32 32.95 -10.96
C GLN A 56 39.26 32.39 -11.91
N LEU A 57 39.25 32.82 -13.17
CA LEU A 57 38.32 32.30 -14.19
C LEU A 57 38.50 30.81 -14.40
N ARG A 58 39.76 30.33 -14.52
CA ARG A 58 40.04 28.89 -14.64
C ARG A 58 39.50 28.07 -13.48
N LEU A 59 39.63 28.58 -12.24
CA LEU A 59 39.11 27.89 -11.06
C LEU A 59 37.57 27.90 -11.05
N VAL A 60 36.95 29.04 -11.35
CA VAL A 60 35.49 29.19 -11.40
C VAL A 60 34.89 28.26 -12.46
N TRP A 61 35.42 28.28 -13.69
CA TRP A 61 34.93 27.42 -14.77
C TRP A 61 35.07 25.93 -14.45
N LEU A 62 36.19 25.51 -13.86
CA LEU A 62 36.35 24.11 -13.41
C LEU A 62 35.32 23.72 -12.34
N LEU A 63 35.03 24.62 -11.39
CA LEU A 63 34.05 24.37 -10.33
C LEU A 63 32.60 24.44 -10.82
N GLN A 64 32.34 25.15 -11.92
CA GLN A 64 31.03 25.25 -12.57
C GLN A 64 30.77 24.07 -13.53
N ALA A 65 31.81 23.50 -14.12
CA ALA A 65 31.72 22.32 -15.01
C ALA A 65 31.32 21.02 -14.29
N LYS A 66 31.25 21.03 -12.95
CA LYS A 66 30.77 19.91 -12.14
C LYS A 66 29.38 20.21 -11.58
N PRO A 67 28.59 19.18 -11.23
CA PRO A 67 27.38 19.38 -10.45
C PRO A 67 27.64 20.11 -9.13
N LEU A 68 26.64 20.86 -8.66
CA LEU A 68 26.76 21.78 -7.53
C LEU A 68 27.21 21.07 -6.24
N HIS A 69 26.67 19.87 -5.97
CA HIS A 69 26.96 19.12 -4.76
C HIS A 69 27.84 17.91 -5.03
N PRO A 70 28.87 17.67 -4.19
CA PRO A 70 29.25 18.43 -3.00
C PRO A 70 30.15 19.64 -3.29
N SER A 71 30.22 20.57 -2.34
CA SER A 71 31.25 21.60 -2.27
C SER A 71 32.61 20.95 -2.01
N LEU A 72 33.65 21.35 -2.74
CA LEU A 72 34.92 20.63 -2.75
C LEU A 72 36.00 21.31 -1.91
N PRO A 73 36.87 20.57 -1.22
CA PRO A 73 38.06 21.15 -0.62
C PRO A 73 39.08 21.55 -1.71
N LEU A 74 39.65 22.75 -1.57
CA LEU A 74 40.61 23.34 -2.51
C LEU A 74 42.01 23.39 -1.89
N LEU A 75 42.99 22.76 -2.56
CA LEU A 75 44.41 22.89 -2.22
C LEU A 75 45.10 23.75 -3.27
N VAL A 76 45.60 24.93 -2.87
CA VAL A 76 46.37 25.81 -3.75
C VAL A 76 47.86 25.59 -3.50
N LEU A 77 48.61 25.33 -4.57
CA LEU A 77 50.04 25.04 -4.55
C LEU A 77 50.81 26.12 -5.32
N PRO A 78 51.22 27.21 -4.65
CA PRO A 78 52.22 28.14 -5.18
C PRO A 78 53.55 27.42 -5.43
N LEU A 79 54.05 27.48 -6.66
CA LEU A 79 55.27 26.78 -7.08
C LEU A 79 56.47 27.72 -7.13
N GLY A 80 57.27 27.71 -6.07
CA GLY A 80 58.54 28.45 -5.98
C GLY A 80 58.38 29.95 -5.77
N TRP A 81 57.42 30.34 -4.93
CA TRP A 81 57.18 31.74 -4.61
C TRP A 81 58.15 32.24 -3.53
N GLY A 82 58.64 31.34 -2.68
CA GLY A 82 59.75 31.60 -1.74
C GLY A 82 59.39 32.51 -0.55
N ALA A 83 58.12 32.95 -0.47
CA ALA A 83 57.53 33.72 0.62
C ALA A 83 56.14 33.14 0.92
N ASP A 84 55.65 33.28 2.16
CA ASP A 84 54.32 32.81 2.58
C ASP A 84 53.22 33.64 1.89
N PRO A 85 52.58 33.13 0.81
CA PRO A 85 51.69 33.92 -0.03
C PRO A 85 50.22 33.70 0.34
N GLY A 86 49.95 33.06 1.49
CA GLY A 86 48.65 32.47 1.81
C GLY A 86 47.48 33.45 1.78
N GLU A 87 47.65 34.65 2.32
CA GLU A 87 46.60 35.67 2.38
C GLU A 87 46.37 36.34 1.01
N ASP A 88 47.45 36.76 0.34
CA ASP A 88 47.38 37.38 -0.99
C ASP A 88 46.66 36.45 -1.99
N VAL A 89 47.05 35.18 -2.03
CA VAL A 89 46.45 34.17 -2.94
C VAL A 89 44.96 34.00 -2.67
N ARG A 90 44.54 34.01 -1.39
CA ARG A 90 43.14 33.86 -1.01
C ARG A 90 42.29 35.07 -1.40
N GLU A 91 42.84 36.27 -1.27
CA GLU A 91 42.18 37.50 -1.67
C GLU A 91 42.04 37.58 -3.20
N PHE A 92 43.12 37.35 -3.95
CA PHE A 92 43.09 37.46 -5.42
C PHE A 92 42.25 36.38 -6.11
N LEU A 93 42.15 35.18 -5.53
CA LEU A 93 41.26 34.12 -6.06
C LEU A 93 39.81 34.25 -5.59
N ASP A 94 39.50 35.23 -4.75
CA ASP A 94 38.19 35.39 -4.10
C ASP A 94 37.67 34.08 -3.48
N VAL A 95 38.52 33.41 -2.69
CA VAL A 95 38.17 32.14 -2.02
C VAL A 95 36.93 32.31 -1.15
N ARG A 96 36.74 33.51 -0.59
CA ARG A 96 35.56 33.84 0.20
C ARG A 96 34.29 33.80 -0.64
N GLY A 97 34.28 34.41 -1.83
CA GLY A 97 33.15 34.32 -2.75
C GLY A 97 32.85 32.87 -3.17
N LEU A 98 33.89 32.06 -3.38
CA LEU A 98 33.74 30.63 -3.72
C LEU A 98 33.14 29.79 -2.58
N THR A 99 33.47 30.13 -1.33
CA THR A 99 32.87 29.49 -0.14
C THR A 99 31.44 29.97 0.11
N GLU A 100 31.17 31.27 -0.06
CA GLU A 100 29.81 31.83 0.04
C GLU A 100 28.88 31.27 -1.05
N GLY A 101 29.42 30.97 -2.23
CA GLY A 101 28.70 30.30 -3.33
C GLY A 101 28.63 28.77 -3.24
N GLU A 102 29.06 28.16 -2.13
CA GLU A 102 29.07 26.71 -1.90
C GLU A 102 29.82 25.88 -2.96
N LEU A 103 30.72 26.47 -3.73
CA LEU A 103 31.56 25.74 -4.68
C LEU A 103 32.76 25.08 -3.97
N VAL A 104 33.31 25.77 -2.97
CA VAL A 104 34.46 25.34 -2.17
C VAL A 104 34.07 25.19 -0.70
N SER A 105 34.32 24.01 -0.12
CA SER A 105 34.01 23.73 1.29
C SER A 105 35.07 24.30 2.25
N ASP A 106 36.34 24.17 1.91
CA ASP A 106 37.48 24.69 2.66
C ASP A 106 38.66 24.89 1.71
N CYS A 107 39.60 25.77 2.04
CA CYS A 107 40.74 26.08 1.20
C CYS A 107 42.04 26.09 2.00
N ARG A 108 43.11 25.49 1.47
CA ARG A 108 44.45 25.53 2.06
C ARG A 108 45.49 25.91 1.02
N VAL A 109 46.38 26.84 1.38
CA VAL A 109 47.51 27.25 0.54
C VAL A 109 48.79 26.61 1.11
N VAL A 110 49.57 25.95 0.26
CA VAL A 110 50.83 25.29 0.63
C VAL A 110 51.92 25.66 -0.37
N ASP A 111 52.84 26.54 0.03
CA ASP A 111 53.98 26.93 -0.82
C ASP A 111 55.01 25.79 -0.93
N ILE A 112 55.25 25.38 -2.17
CA ILE A 112 56.11 24.26 -2.55
C ILE A 112 57.31 24.80 -3.33
N SER A 113 58.51 24.26 -3.04
CA SER A 113 59.71 24.61 -3.80
C SER A 113 59.62 24.10 -5.24
N ARG A 114 60.36 24.73 -6.17
CA ARG A 114 60.49 24.20 -7.55
C ARG A 114 61.24 22.87 -7.60
N ASP A 115 61.98 22.54 -6.55
CA ASP A 115 62.72 21.30 -6.45
C ASP A 115 61.81 20.19 -5.91
N VAL A 116 61.52 19.21 -6.77
CA VAL A 116 60.66 18.05 -6.47
C VAL A 116 61.40 17.02 -5.63
N GLU A 117 62.74 17.05 -5.61
CA GLU A 117 63.57 16.15 -4.80
C GLU A 117 63.79 16.65 -3.36
N ASP A 118 63.32 17.85 -3.05
CA ASP A 118 63.40 18.43 -1.71
C ASP A 118 62.47 17.68 -0.73
N GLU A 119 63.04 17.19 0.37
CA GLU A 119 62.33 16.44 1.41
C GLU A 119 61.22 17.29 2.05
N ASP A 120 61.44 18.60 2.15
CA ASP A 120 60.45 19.55 2.66
C ASP A 120 59.27 19.74 1.70
N THR A 121 59.51 19.74 0.39
CA THR A 121 58.46 19.72 -0.64
C THR A 121 57.61 18.47 -0.52
N CYS A 122 58.21 17.28 -0.45
CA CYS A 122 57.47 16.03 -0.31
C CYS A 122 56.61 16.01 0.96
N ARG A 123 57.17 16.45 2.10
CA ARG A 123 56.45 16.52 3.38
C ARG A 123 55.24 17.46 3.30
N LYS A 124 55.42 18.68 2.78
CA LYS A 124 54.34 19.65 2.61
C LYS A 124 53.24 19.14 1.67
N LEU A 125 53.61 18.49 0.58
CA LEU A 125 52.63 17.88 -0.35
C LEU A 125 51.85 16.76 0.34
N CYS A 126 52.51 15.87 1.08
CA CYS A 126 51.84 14.81 1.86
C CYS A 126 50.88 15.39 2.90
N GLU A 127 51.26 16.47 3.60
CA GLU A 127 50.37 17.16 4.54
C GLU A 127 49.16 17.81 3.85
N GLY A 128 49.36 18.42 2.67
CA GLY A 128 48.29 18.98 1.86
C GLY A 128 47.31 17.91 1.34
N LEU A 129 47.83 16.79 0.84
CA LEU A 129 47.02 15.66 0.39
C LEU A 129 46.29 14.97 1.55
N SER A 130 46.93 14.85 2.71
CA SER A 130 46.27 14.30 3.92
C SER A 130 45.12 15.20 4.35
N TRP A 131 45.32 16.51 4.31
CA TRP A 131 44.27 17.50 4.60
C TRP A 131 43.09 17.44 3.63
N LEU A 132 43.34 17.21 2.33
CA LEU A 132 42.29 16.95 1.34
C LEU A 132 41.55 15.65 1.66
N GLY A 133 42.27 14.57 1.99
CA GLY A 133 41.66 13.29 2.35
C GLY A 133 40.76 13.35 3.58
N GLU A 134 41.12 14.16 4.58
CA GLU A 134 40.30 14.40 5.78
C GLU A 134 39.02 15.21 5.51
N ARG A 135 39.01 16.01 4.43
CA ARG A 135 37.90 16.92 4.06
C ARG A 135 37.17 16.48 2.80
N ALA A 136 37.55 15.36 2.22
CA ALA A 136 36.89 14.80 1.06
C ALA A 136 35.43 14.52 1.42
N PRO A 137 34.47 14.94 0.58
CA PRO A 137 33.06 14.70 0.84
C PRO A 137 32.79 13.20 0.86
N LEU A 138 31.93 12.79 1.79
CA LEU A 138 31.43 11.42 1.84
C LEU A 138 30.49 11.17 0.64
N PRO A 139 30.44 9.94 0.11
CA PRO A 139 29.48 9.60 -0.92
C PRO A 139 28.04 9.86 -0.40
N PRO A 140 27.13 10.34 -1.27
CA PRO A 140 25.77 10.62 -0.86
C PRO A 140 25.08 9.34 -0.37
N SER A 141 24.29 9.45 0.70
CA SER A 141 23.48 8.35 1.24
C SER A 141 22.22 8.17 0.41
N LEU A 142 22.36 7.54 -0.75
CA LEU A 142 21.27 7.21 -1.65
C LEU A 142 20.71 5.82 -1.33
N GLU A 143 19.39 5.72 -1.25
CA GLU A 143 18.71 4.43 -1.30
C GLU A 143 18.30 4.14 -2.73
N THR A 144 18.30 2.84 -3.07
CA THR A 144 18.00 2.35 -4.41
C THR A 144 16.97 1.25 -4.31
N GLU A 145 15.83 1.46 -4.95
CA GLU A 145 14.74 0.51 -5.00
C GLU A 145 14.21 0.39 -6.44
N THR A 146 13.50 -0.69 -6.74
CA THR A 146 12.73 -0.73 -7.99
C THR A 146 11.55 0.25 -7.87
N LEU A 147 11.10 0.82 -8.99
CA LEU A 147 9.92 1.71 -8.98
C LEU A 147 8.71 1.03 -8.33
N ARG A 148 8.57 -0.30 -8.53
CA ARG A 148 7.55 -1.11 -7.89
C ARG A 148 7.66 -1.08 -6.38
N ASP A 149 8.80 -1.46 -5.86
CA ASP A 149 9.00 -1.56 -4.41
C ASP A 149 8.87 -0.19 -3.76
N TYR A 150 9.43 0.85 -4.38
CA TYR A 150 9.32 2.24 -3.92
C TYR A 150 7.86 2.69 -3.74
N VAL A 151 7.01 2.44 -4.74
CA VAL A 151 5.58 2.79 -4.69
C VAL A 151 4.82 1.87 -3.73
N GLU A 152 4.99 0.55 -3.82
CA GLU A 152 4.23 -0.41 -3.02
C GLU A 152 4.56 -0.30 -1.52
N ASN A 153 5.84 -0.13 -1.15
CA ASN A 153 6.27 0.05 0.24
C ASN A 153 5.72 1.35 0.83
N SER A 154 5.82 2.45 0.07
CA SER A 154 5.29 3.75 0.48
C SER A 154 3.77 3.73 0.65
N LEU A 155 3.05 3.08 -0.28
CA LEU A 155 1.60 2.91 -0.18
C LEU A 155 1.20 2.00 1.00
N ALA A 156 1.95 0.95 1.28
CA ALA A 156 1.68 0.07 2.41
C ALA A 156 1.86 0.80 3.76
N GLY A 157 2.96 1.55 3.90
CA GLY A 157 3.31 2.29 5.12
C GLY A 157 2.41 3.50 5.37
N GLU A 158 2.36 4.43 4.42
CA GLU A 158 1.78 5.78 4.64
C GLU A 158 0.29 5.90 4.27
N PHE A 159 -0.20 5.04 3.36
CA PHE A 159 -1.59 5.08 2.92
C PHE A 159 -2.43 3.95 3.54
N SER A 160 -2.12 2.69 3.20
CA SER A 160 -2.93 1.53 3.58
C SER A 160 -3.04 1.39 5.09
N SER A 161 -1.91 1.44 5.81
CA SER A 161 -1.88 1.36 7.27
C SER A 161 -2.76 2.43 7.91
N VAL A 162 -2.60 3.69 7.51
CA VAL A 162 -3.29 4.85 8.09
C VAL A 162 -4.81 4.79 7.83
N VAL A 163 -5.22 4.48 6.60
CA VAL A 163 -6.64 4.41 6.24
C VAL A 163 -7.34 3.24 6.95
N TYR A 164 -6.68 2.08 7.02
CA TYR A 164 -7.26 0.92 7.70
C TYR A 164 -7.32 1.08 9.22
N GLN A 165 -6.37 1.79 9.82
CA GLN A 165 -6.42 2.15 11.24
C GLN A 165 -7.63 3.04 11.55
N ASP A 166 -7.86 4.12 10.79
CA ASP A 166 -9.04 4.98 10.96
C ASP A 166 -10.35 4.19 10.72
N ALA A 167 -10.42 3.40 9.66
CA ALA A 167 -11.60 2.59 9.36
C ALA A 167 -11.91 1.59 10.49
N ALA A 168 -10.90 1.01 11.13
CA ALA A 168 -11.06 0.13 12.28
C ALA A 168 -11.56 0.89 13.53
N GLN A 169 -11.04 2.09 13.79
CA GLN A 169 -11.49 2.95 14.89
C GLN A 169 -12.95 3.37 14.71
N ARG A 170 -13.33 3.85 13.51
CA ARG A 170 -14.70 4.24 13.17
C ARG A 170 -15.68 3.08 13.29
N ARG A 171 -15.28 1.88 12.83
CA ARG A 171 -16.08 0.66 12.99
C ARG A 171 -16.32 0.32 14.46
N LYS A 172 -15.31 0.41 15.32
CA LYS A 172 -15.45 0.17 16.76
C LYS A 172 -16.43 1.14 17.42
N ALA A 173 -16.51 2.37 16.93
CA ALA A 173 -17.46 3.38 17.40
C ALA A 173 -18.85 3.31 16.72
N GLY A 174 -19.07 2.40 15.78
CA GLY A 174 -20.31 2.31 15.01
C GLY A 174 -20.56 3.51 14.10
N LEU A 175 -19.50 4.17 13.64
CA LEU A 175 -19.55 5.28 12.69
C LEU A 175 -19.42 4.77 11.23
N PRO A 176 -19.97 5.48 10.24
CA PRO A 176 -19.71 5.19 8.82
C PRO A 176 -18.22 5.35 8.50
N GLN A 177 -17.75 4.74 7.41
CA GLN A 177 -16.39 4.97 6.92
C GLN A 177 -16.19 6.44 6.53
N GLN A 178 -14.93 6.88 6.47
CA GLN A 178 -14.62 8.23 6.01
C GLN A 178 -15.18 8.47 4.60
N THR A 179 -15.52 9.73 4.34
CA THR A 179 -15.90 10.16 3.00
C THR A 179 -14.73 9.94 2.03
N PRO A 180 -15.01 9.71 0.74
CA PRO A 180 -13.98 9.32 -0.20
C PRO A 180 -13.00 10.47 -0.53
N GLY A 181 -13.42 11.73 -0.37
CA GLY A 181 -12.58 12.92 -0.63
C GLY A 181 -11.28 12.90 0.18
N PRO A 182 -11.32 12.88 1.52
CA PRO A 182 -10.13 12.80 2.36
C PRO A 182 -9.23 11.59 2.06
N ILE A 183 -9.80 10.42 1.75
CA ILE A 183 -9.03 9.20 1.42
C ILE A 183 -8.27 9.39 0.10
N VAL A 184 -8.95 9.89 -0.94
CA VAL A 184 -8.32 10.17 -2.25
C VAL A 184 -7.31 11.30 -2.15
N CYS A 185 -7.58 12.32 -1.34
CA CYS A 185 -6.65 13.42 -1.07
C CYS A 185 -5.36 12.92 -0.39
N LEU A 186 -5.45 12.03 0.60
CA LEU A 186 -4.29 11.38 1.23
C LEU A 186 -3.45 10.64 0.19
N TYR A 187 -4.09 9.79 -0.62
CA TYR A 187 -3.41 9.03 -1.66
C TYR A 187 -2.72 9.93 -2.69
N ASN A 188 -3.44 10.91 -3.25
CA ASN A 188 -2.89 11.80 -4.27
C ASN A 188 -1.75 12.66 -3.72
N SER A 189 -1.84 13.11 -2.46
CA SER A 189 -0.76 13.87 -1.80
C SER A 189 0.49 13.02 -1.60
N LEU A 190 0.33 11.73 -1.27
CA LEU A 190 1.44 10.78 -1.19
C LEU A 190 2.08 10.55 -2.56
N VAL A 191 1.28 10.31 -3.61
CA VAL A 191 1.79 10.15 -4.99
C VAL A 191 2.55 11.40 -5.45
N GLU A 192 2.02 12.59 -5.21
CA GLU A 192 2.70 13.86 -5.51
C GLU A 192 4.00 14.02 -4.71
N HIS A 193 4.03 13.53 -3.47
CA HIS A 193 5.25 13.53 -2.68
C HIS A 193 6.30 12.55 -3.21
N LEU A 194 5.92 11.32 -3.52
CA LEU A 194 6.81 10.32 -4.11
C LEU A 194 7.39 10.79 -5.44
N ALA A 195 6.57 11.43 -6.28
CA ALA A 195 7.02 12.02 -7.55
C ALA A 195 8.04 13.13 -7.33
N ARG A 196 7.80 14.02 -6.35
CA ARG A 196 8.71 15.13 -6.01
C ARG A 196 10.05 14.64 -5.48
N VAL A 197 10.06 13.61 -4.63
CA VAL A 197 11.28 13.02 -4.08
C VAL A 197 12.07 12.29 -5.16
N ALA A 198 11.38 11.50 -6.01
CA ALA A 198 12.01 10.79 -7.12
C ALA A 198 12.56 11.73 -8.21
N SER A 199 12.06 12.97 -8.29
CA SER A 199 12.49 13.98 -9.25
C SER A 199 13.12 15.21 -8.58
N SER A 200 13.73 15.03 -7.40
CA SER A 200 14.25 16.15 -6.61
C SER A 200 15.40 16.87 -7.35
N ASN A 201 15.39 18.20 -7.32
CA ASN A 201 16.47 19.02 -7.86
C ASN A 201 17.81 18.73 -7.17
N ASN A 202 17.76 18.28 -5.91
CA ASN A 202 18.95 17.87 -5.18
C ASN A 202 19.63 16.67 -5.84
N LEU A 203 18.87 15.74 -6.44
CA LEU A 203 19.43 14.59 -7.17
C LEU A 203 20.15 15.02 -8.45
N GLN A 204 19.57 15.98 -9.20
CA GLN A 204 20.22 16.56 -10.40
C GLN A 204 21.55 17.22 -10.06
N ALA A 205 21.61 17.86 -8.90
CA ALA A 205 22.79 18.58 -8.43
C ALA A 205 23.92 17.66 -7.90
N LEU A 206 23.70 16.35 -7.79
CA LEU A 206 24.70 15.41 -7.26
C LEU A 206 25.77 15.04 -8.30
N SER A 207 27.04 15.16 -7.92
CA SER A 207 28.17 14.66 -8.68
C SER A 207 28.47 13.19 -8.36
N TRP A 208 27.52 12.29 -8.63
CA TRP A 208 27.65 10.85 -8.43
C TRP A 208 26.90 10.11 -9.54
N PRO A 209 27.37 8.95 -10.05
CA PRO A 209 28.59 8.21 -9.70
C PRO A 209 29.88 8.78 -10.30
N VAL A 210 31.02 8.31 -9.79
CA VAL A 210 32.36 8.61 -10.34
C VAL A 210 32.50 8.00 -11.73
N ALA A 211 32.76 8.83 -12.75
CA ALA A 211 32.61 8.43 -14.14
C ALA A 211 33.57 7.32 -14.58
N GLU A 212 34.79 7.36 -14.07
CA GLU A 212 35.87 6.42 -14.40
C GLU A 212 35.53 4.99 -13.95
N PHE A 213 34.77 4.83 -12.87
CA PHE A 213 34.35 3.51 -12.40
C PHE A 213 33.21 2.92 -13.25
N VAL A 214 32.40 3.77 -13.88
CA VAL A 214 31.32 3.34 -14.79
C VAL A 214 31.92 3.00 -16.16
N THR A 215 32.75 3.89 -16.73
CA THR A 215 33.33 3.74 -18.07
C THR A 215 34.36 2.62 -18.17
N ALA A 216 35.06 2.28 -17.08
CA ALA A 216 36.01 1.17 -17.04
C ALA A 216 35.35 -0.23 -17.10
N GLY A 217 34.02 -0.32 -17.16
CA GLY A 217 33.31 -1.48 -17.74
C GLY A 217 33.38 -2.80 -16.96
N HIS A 218 33.62 -2.78 -15.65
CA HIS A 218 33.82 -4.02 -14.88
C HIS A 218 32.86 -4.23 -13.69
N ARG A 219 31.89 -3.35 -13.46
CA ARG A 219 30.90 -3.52 -12.39
C ARG A 219 29.49 -3.25 -12.89
N THR A 220 28.66 -4.29 -12.88
CA THR A 220 27.20 -4.23 -13.11
C THR A 220 26.42 -3.58 -11.96
N ASP A 221 27.09 -3.29 -10.84
CA ASP A 221 26.46 -2.84 -9.60
C ASP A 221 26.51 -1.31 -9.44
N LEU A 222 27.07 -0.59 -10.42
CA LEU A 222 27.17 0.86 -10.41
C LEU A 222 26.05 1.49 -11.26
N LEU A 223 25.60 2.66 -10.83
CA LEU A 223 24.57 3.43 -11.51
C LEU A 223 25.06 3.85 -12.91
N SER A 224 24.13 3.98 -13.86
CA SER A 224 24.42 4.63 -15.14
C SER A 224 24.87 6.07 -14.88
N LEU A 225 25.62 6.67 -15.81
CA LEU A 225 26.04 8.08 -15.69
C LEU A 225 24.85 9.05 -15.76
N GLU A 226 23.77 8.65 -16.44
CA GLU A 226 22.62 9.50 -16.76
C GLU A 226 21.45 9.31 -15.78
N TRP A 227 21.63 8.56 -14.69
CA TRP A 227 20.54 8.21 -13.75
C TRP A 227 19.86 9.44 -13.11
N ASN A 228 20.63 10.52 -12.90
CA ASN A 228 20.14 11.79 -12.35
C ASN A 228 19.96 12.88 -13.43
N SER A 229 19.92 12.51 -14.70
CA SER A 229 19.60 13.43 -15.79
C SER A 229 18.15 13.94 -15.69
N GLU A 230 17.92 15.16 -16.16
CA GLU A 230 16.58 15.78 -16.16
C GLU A 230 15.56 14.90 -16.89
N ALA A 231 15.95 14.25 -17.99
CA ALA A 231 15.08 13.37 -18.76
C ALA A 231 14.63 12.14 -17.96
N GLN A 232 15.54 11.46 -17.25
CA GLN A 232 15.22 10.29 -16.44
C GLN A 232 14.34 10.67 -15.22
N LEU A 233 14.66 11.78 -14.57
CA LEU A 233 13.87 12.26 -13.43
C LEU A 233 12.47 12.72 -13.84
N THR A 234 12.34 13.36 -15.00
CA THR A 234 11.04 13.75 -15.56
C THR A 234 10.22 12.52 -15.95
N LEU A 235 10.85 11.51 -16.56
CA LEU A 235 10.20 10.23 -16.85
C LEU A 235 9.67 9.58 -15.57
N LEU A 236 10.48 9.51 -14.51
CA LEU A 236 10.06 8.99 -13.20
C LEU A 236 8.90 9.78 -12.61
N GLN A 237 8.98 11.11 -12.68
CA GLN A 237 7.92 12.00 -12.20
C GLN A 237 6.60 11.72 -12.92
N ASP A 238 6.60 11.69 -14.25
CA ASP A 238 5.40 11.47 -15.07
C ASP A 238 4.79 10.09 -14.81
N ARG A 239 5.64 9.05 -14.67
CA ARG A 239 5.17 7.70 -14.34
C ARG A 239 4.51 7.67 -12.98
N ILE A 240 5.12 8.24 -11.95
CA ILE A 240 4.53 8.25 -10.60
C ILE A 240 3.24 9.09 -10.60
N LEU A 241 3.22 10.26 -11.24
CA LEU A 241 2.02 11.11 -11.31
C LEU A 241 0.87 10.47 -12.09
N ALA A 242 1.14 9.55 -13.01
CA ALA A 242 0.12 8.77 -13.70
C ALA A 242 -0.72 7.90 -12.74
N LEU A 243 -0.24 7.64 -11.51
CA LEU A 243 -0.97 6.90 -10.49
C LEU A 243 -2.10 7.71 -9.83
N ARG A 244 -2.18 9.02 -10.06
CA ARG A 244 -3.18 9.89 -9.42
C ARG A 244 -4.61 9.44 -9.72
N LEU A 245 -5.44 9.47 -8.69
CA LEU A 245 -6.86 9.24 -8.82
C LEU A 245 -7.59 10.56 -9.13
N PRO A 246 -8.67 10.51 -9.95
CA PRO A 246 -9.51 11.67 -10.19
C PRO A 246 -10.18 12.12 -8.88
N PRO A 247 -10.47 13.43 -8.73
CA PRO A 247 -11.18 13.92 -7.56
C PRO A 247 -12.58 13.30 -7.50
N VAL A 248 -13.01 12.96 -6.30
CA VAL A 248 -14.31 12.33 -6.08
C VAL A 248 -15.39 13.41 -6.09
N PRO A 249 -16.42 13.33 -6.95
CA PRO A 249 -17.52 14.29 -6.93
C PRO A 249 -18.26 14.29 -5.58
N TYR A 250 -19.06 15.32 -5.30
CA TYR A 250 -19.89 15.32 -4.10
C TYR A 250 -21.08 14.36 -4.29
N MET A 251 -21.43 13.59 -3.24
CA MET A 251 -22.55 12.65 -3.23
C MET A 251 -23.49 13.01 -2.07
N ASP A 252 -24.78 13.16 -2.35
CA ASP A 252 -25.77 13.50 -1.33
C ASP A 252 -26.08 12.29 -0.44
N ALA A 253 -26.28 12.55 0.86
CA ALA A 253 -26.50 11.50 1.86
C ALA A 253 -27.87 10.80 1.73
N ASP A 254 -28.85 11.47 1.11
CA ASP A 254 -30.25 11.01 0.98
C ASP A 254 -30.56 10.29 -0.35
N GLU A 255 -29.53 10.02 -1.17
CA GLU A 255 -29.72 9.32 -2.45
C GLU A 255 -30.15 7.86 -2.27
N SER A 256 -30.92 7.34 -3.24
CA SER A 256 -31.27 5.91 -3.26
C SER A 256 -30.05 5.05 -3.51
N TRP A 257 -30.08 3.80 -3.02
CA TRP A 257 -28.95 2.87 -3.19
C TRP A 257 -28.56 2.66 -4.65
N SER A 258 -29.55 2.61 -5.54
CA SER A 258 -29.34 2.54 -6.99
C SER A 258 -28.50 3.68 -7.54
N SER A 259 -28.75 4.92 -7.08
CA SER A 259 -28.02 6.11 -7.51
C SER A 259 -26.61 6.11 -6.95
N VAL A 260 -26.44 5.71 -5.68
CA VAL A 260 -25.12 5.51 -5.06
C VAL A 260 -24.28 4.47 -5.81
N CYS A 261 -24.91 3.37 -6.25
CA CYS A 261 -24.24 2.34 -7.05
C CYS A 261 -23.82 2.88 -8.43
N GLN A 262 -24.69 3.65 -9.08
CA GLN A 262 -24.38 4.29 -10.36
C GLN A 262 -23.25 5.30 -10.21
N TYR A 263 -23.27 6.12 -9.16
CA TYR A 263 -22.23 7.07 -8.84
C TYR A 263 -20.87 6.38 -8.65
N CYS A 264 -20.83 5.27 -7.91
CA CYS A 264 -19.61 4.48 -7.74
C CYS A 264 -19.13 3.90 -9.08
N ALA A 265 -20.05 3.47 -9.95
CA ALA A 265 -19.72 2.98 -11.28
C ALA A 265 -19.16 4.10 -12.17
N ASP A 266 -19.78 5.28 -12.17
CA ASP A 266 -19.34 6.45 -12.93
C ASP A 266 -17.95 6.91 -12.50
N TYR A 267 -17.65 6.88 -11.19
CA TYR A 267 -16.31 7.15 -10.67
C TYR A 267 -15.29 6.11 -11.17
N VAL A 268 -15.60 4.82 -11.11
CA VAL A 268 -14.70 3.77 -11.64
C VAL A 268 -14.53 3.88 -13.16
N LEU A 269 -15.57 4.28 -13.90
CA LEU A 269 -15.52 4.53 -15.34
C LEU A 269 -14.65 5.74 -15.70
N SER A 270 -14.46 6.69 -14.78
CA SER A 270 -13.57 7.85 -14.98
C SER A 270 -12.08 7.50 -14.94
N LEU A 271 -11.72 6.30 -14.46
CA LEU A 271 -10.34 5.84 -14.42
C LEU A 271 -9.85 5.43 -15.81
N PRO A 272 -8.54 5.65 -16.12
CA PRO A 272 -7.96 5.14 -17.34
C PRO A 272 -7.92 3.61 -17.31
N ALA A 273 -8.66 2.96 -18.21
CA ALA A 273 -8.73 1.52 -18.32
C ALA A 273 -9.09 1.08 -19.74
N ASP A 274 -8.57 -0.07 -20.17
CA ASP A 274 -9.02 -0.71 -21.41
C ASP A 274 -10.38 -1.38 -21.21
N SER A 275 -11.11 -1.65 -22.29
CA SER A 275 -12.46 -2.27 -22.22
C SER A 275 -12.51 -3.56 -21.39
N LYS A 276 -11.46 -4.39 -21.44
CA LYS A 276 -11.37 -5.63 -20.64
C LYS A 276 -11.17 -5.34 -19.16
N GLU A 277 -10.25 -4.44 -18.83
CA GLU A 277 -9.95 -4.06 -17.44
C GLU A 277 -11.14 -3.36 -16.80
N GLN A 278 -11.79 -2.46 -17.54
CA GLN A 278 -12.99 -1.76 -17.10
C GLN A 278 -14.11 -2.75 -16.76
N THR A 279 -14.27 -3.82 -17.54
CA THR A 279 -15.22 -4.91 -17.23
C THR A 279 -14.88 -5.63 -15.93
N VAL A 280 -13.59 -5.90 -15.68
CA VAL A 280 -13.12 -6.54 -14.44
C VAL A 280 -13.37 -5.63 -13.23
N LEU A 281 -13.05 -4.34 -13.34
CA LEU A 281 -13.27 -3.34 -12.29
C LEU A 281 -14.75 -3.21 -11.95
N LEU A 282 -15.61 -3.06 -12.95
CA LEU A 282 -17.06 -2.96 -12.75
C LEU A 282 -17.65 -4.24 -12.14
N THR A 283 -17.16 -5.40 -12.53
CA THR A 283 -17.60 -6.67 -11.95
C THR A 283 -17.20 -6.78 -10.48
N ARG A 284 -15.97 -6.35 -10.13
CA ARG A 284 -15.47 -6.33 -8.75
C ARG A 284 -16.22 -5.29 -7.90
N LEU A 285 -16.50 -4.11 -8.46
CA LEU A 285 -17.32 -3.08 -7.82
C LEU A 285 -18.73 -3.60 -7.55
N ARG A 286 -19.38 -4.18 -8.56
CA ARG A 286 -20.73 -4.75 -8.40
C ARG A 286 -20.76 -5.80 -7.31
N TRP A 287 -19.78 -6.72 -7.29
CA TRP A 287 -19.68 -7.72 -6.23
C TRP A 287 -19.49 -7.09 -4.84
N LEU A 288 -18.68 -6.03 -4.72
CA LEU A 288 -18.47 -5.33 -3.46
C LEU A 288 -19.77 -4.68 -2.94
N LEU A 289 -20.53 -4.02 -3.82
CA LEU A 289 -21.78 -3.35 -3.48
C LEU A 289 -22.93 -4.34 -3.23
N ASP A 290 -23.04 -5.39 -4.04
CA ASP A 290 -24.02 -6.47 -3.88
C ASP A 290 -23.85 -7.20 -2.54
N ARG A 291 -22.60 -7.40 -2.12
CA ARG A 291 -22.32 -7.95 -0.79
C ARG A 291 -22.78 -7.01 0.33
N VAL A 292 -22.52 -5.70 0.22
CA VAL A 292 -23.00 -4.72 1.22
C VAL A 292 -24.52 -4.69 1.28
N GLN A 293 -25.18 -4.75 0.13
CA GLN A 293 -26.63 -4.83 0.05
C GLN A 293 -27.16 -6.11 0.71
N THR A 294 -26.59 -7.27 0.40
CA THR A 294 -27.01 -8.55 0.99
C THR A 294 -26.78 -8.57 2.51
N GLU A 295 -25.60 -8.13 2.98
CA GLU A 295 -25.29 -8.04 4.42
C GLU A 295 -26.25 -7.08 5.15
N PHE A 296 -26.63 -5.98 4.49
CA PHE A 296 -27.59 -5.01 5.03
C PHE A 296 -29.02 -5.55 5.06
N GLU A 297 -29.46 -6.23 4.00
CA GLU A 297 -30.78 -6.89 3.92
C GLU A 297 -30.90 -7.98 4.99
N ASP A 298 -29.86 -8.80 5.17
CA ASP A 298 -29.79 -9.81 6.23
C ASP A 298 -29.88 -9.16 7.61
N THR A 299 -29.17 -8.06 7.85
CA THR A 299 -29.24 -7.30 9.11
C THR A 299 -30.65 -6.75 9.32
N CYS A 300 -31.29 -6.21 8.28
CA CYS A 300 -32.65 -5.67 8.38
C CYS A 300 -33.67 -6.77 8.72
N TYR A 301 -33.54 -7.92 8.09
CA TYR A 301 -34.44 -9.05 8.31
C TYR A 301 -34.23 -9.70 9.68
N LEU A 302 -32.97 -9.98 10.05
CA LEU A 302 -32.64 -10.69 11.29
C LEU A 302 -32.87 -9.84 12.55
N ASP A 303 -32.53 -8.55 12.50
CA ASP A 303 -32.59 -7.69 13.69
C ASP A 303 -33.92 -6.92 13.80
N TYR A 304 -34.59 -6.66 12.67
CA TYR A 304 -35.79 -5.80 12.63
C TYR A 304 -37.04 -6.44 11.99
N ASP A 305 -36.96 -7.66 11.44
CA ASP A 305 -38.06 -8.36 10.74
C ASP A 305 -38.66 -7.54 9.58
N VAL A 306 -37.82 -6.75 8.89
CA VAL A 306 -38.23 -5.94 7.73
C VAL A 306 -37.57 -6.46 6.45
N PRO A 307 -38.36 -6.89 5.45
CA PRO A 307 -37.83 -7.28 4.15
C PRO A 307 -37.55 -6.06 3.25
N ASP A 308 -36.64 -6.25 2.29
CA ASP A 308 -36.33 -5.31 1.19
C ASP A 308 -35.91 -3.90 1.66
N CYS A 309 -35.07 -3.83 2.70
CA CYS A 309 -34.45 -2.58 3.14
C CYS A 309 -33.22 -2.26 2.29
N GLU A 310 -33.04 -0.99 1.93
CA GLU A 310 -31.91 -0.55 1.11
C GLU A 310 -30.85 0.21 1.92
N PRO A 311 -29.55 -0.08 1.72
CA PRO A 311 -28.51 0.69 2.35
C PRO A 311 -28.45 2.13 1.79
N THR A 312 -27.83 3.01 2.55
CA THR A 312 -27.62 4.43 2.18
C THR A 312 -26.15 4.70 1.86
N ALA A 313 -25.85 5.92 1.40
CA ALA A 313 -24.50 6.46 1.19
C ALA A 313 -23.51 6.15 2.34
N SER A 314 -23.98 6.13 3.59
CA SER A 314 -23.18 5.87 4.80
C SER A 314 -22.63 4.44 4.88
N HIS A 315 -23.20 3.49 4.13
CA HIS A 315 -22.83 2.08 4.15
C HIS A 315 -21.82 1.73 3.05
N VAL A 316 -21.47 2.69 2.16
CA VAL A 316 -20.52 2.47 1.09
C VAL A 316 -19.13 2.15 1.66
N PRO A 317 -18.47 1.06 1.22
CA PRO A 317 -17.17 0.64 1.73
C PRO A 317 -16.04 1.42 1.03
N TRP A 318 -16.00 2.74 1.22
CA TRP A 318 -15.07 3.66 0.56
C TRP A 318 -13.61 3.23 0.65
N THR A 319 -13.16 2.74 1.81
CA THR A 319 -11.79 2.23 1.97
C THR A 319 -11.43 1.16 0.94
N ARG A 320 -12.31 0.16 0.77
CA ARG A 320 -12.10 -0.95 -0.17
C ARG A 320 -12.29 -0.54 -1.62
N LEU A 321 -13.20 0.41 -1.87
CA LEU A 321 -13.43 0.95 -3.20
C LEU A 321 -12.17 1.70 -3.69
N VAL A 322 -11.65 2.62 -2.87
CA VAL A 322 -10.45 3.38 -3.22
C VAL A 322 -9.23 2.46 -3.33
N GLU A 323 -9.04 1.51 -2.42
CA GLU A 323 -7.94 0.54 -2.53
C GLU A 323 -8.01 -0.30 -3.81
N MET A 324 -9.22 -0.66 -4.25
CA MET A 324 -9.43 -1.34 -5.53
C MET A 324 -9.02 -0.46 -6.71
N CYS A 325 -9.36 0.84 -6.68
CA CYS A 325 -8.91 1.81 -7.69
C CYS A 325 -7.39 1.99 -7.66
N VAL A 326 -6.77 2.12 -6.49
CA VAL A 326 -5.30 2.23 -6.33
C VAL A 326 -4.62 0.99 -6.89
N SER A 327 -5.09 -0.20 -6.54
CA SER A 327 -4.55 -1.47 -7.04
C SER A 327 -4.56 -1.55 -8.57
N HIS A 328 -5.62 -1.04 -9.19
CA HIS A 328 -5.73 -0.95 -10.65
C HIS A 328 -4.71 0.01 -11.27
N MET A 329 -4.58 1.21 -10.70
CA MET A 329 -3.62 2.20 -11.17
C MET A 329 -2.18 1.68 -11.07
N VAL A 330 -1.83 1.03 -9.96
CA VAL A 330 -0.52 0.39 -9.75
C VAL A 330 -0.30 -0.72 -10.76
N GLN A 331 -1.27 -1.60 -11.00
CA GLN A 331 -1.13 -2.69 -11.98
C GLN A 331 -0.89 -2.21 -13.42
N ARG A 332 -1.41 -1.03 -13.78
CA ARG A 332 -1.23 -0.43 -15.10
C ARG A 332 0.09 0.31 -15.28
N LEU A 333 0.82 0.56 -14.19
CA LEU A 333 2.07 1.30 -14.30
C LEU A 333 3.08 0.51 -15.12
N ASP A 334 3.77 1.22 -16.00
CA ASP A 334 4.88 0.65 -16.75
C ASP A 334 6.11 0.65 -15.85
N TRP A 335 6.50 -0.56 -15.42
CA TRP A 335 7.63 -0.78 -14.53
C TRP A 335 8.94 -0.93 -15.30
N ALA A 336 8.89 -1.01 -16.63
CA ALA A 336 10.07 -1.18 -17.46
C ALA A 336 10.72 0.18 -17.76
N GLY A 337 12.05 0.21 -17.71
CA GLY A 337 12.86 1.26 -18.29
C GLY A 337 12.92 1.15 -19.82
N GLU A 338 13.52 2.15 -20.46
CA GLU A 338 13.63 2.23 -21.93
C GLU A 338 14.35 1.00 -22.54
N ASP A 339 15.25 0.39 -21.78
CA ASP A 339 16.04 -0.79 -22.19
C ASP A 339 15.34 -2.13 -21.89
N GLY A 340 14.12 -2.12 -21.35
CA GLY A 340 13.39 -3.32 -20.92
C GLY A 340 13.88 -3.91 -19.58
N SER A 341 14.81 -3.25 -18.90
CA SER A 341 15.18 -3.51 -17.51
C SER A 341 14.12 -2.97 -16.55
N MET A 342 14.12 -3.42 -15.29
CA MET A 342 13.22 -2.83 -14.27
C MET A 342 13.69 -1.40 -13.97
N LEU A 343 12.77 -0.44 -14.04
CA LEU A 343 13.08 0.95 -13.71
C LEU A 343 13.41 1.05 -12.22
N THR A 344 14.54 1.69 -11.92
CA THR A 344 15.02 1.88 -10.54
C THR A 344 14.87 3.34 -10.16
N VAL A 345 14.59 3.58 -8.88
CA VAL A 345 14.45 4.90 -8.29
C VAL A 345 15.55 5.07 -7.26
N HIS A 346 16.24 6.19 -7.37
CA HIS A 346 17.24 6.62 -6.41
C HIS A 346 16.72 7.85 -5.70
N TYR A 347 16.75 7.84 -4.37
CA TYR A 347 16.21 8.93 -3.59
C TYR A 347 17.02 9.16 -2.32
N LEU A 348 16.85 10.36 -1.76
CA LEU A 348 17.39 10.73 -0.46
C LEU A 348 16.38 10.29 0.62
N PRO A 349 16.76 9.41 1.57
CA PRO A 349 15.85 8.89 2.60
C PRO A 349 15.25 10.01 3.46
N ASP A 350 16.05 11.05 3.73
CA ASP A 350 15.62 12.23 4.48
C ASP A 350 14.45 12.94 3.77
N GLU A 351 14.46 13.04 2.45
CA GLU A 351 13.38 13.66 1.68
C GLU A 351 12.09 12.86 1.70
N LEU A 352 12.18 11.53 1.63
CA LEU A 352 11.04 10.64 1.76
C LEU A 352 10.42 10.71 3.16
N SER A 353 11.25 10.82 4.20
CA SER A 353 10.79 10.90 5.60
C SER A 353 10.04 12.19 5.94
N MET A 354 10.17 13.24 5.12
CA MET A 354 9.50 14.52 5.32
C MET A 354 8.02 14.51 4.89
N PHE A 355 7.46 13.36 4.48
CA PHE A 355 6.05 13.27 4.14
C PHE A 355 5.15 13.69 5.33
N THR A 356 4.19 14.57 5.06
CA THR A 356 3.17 14.96 6.03
C THR A 356 1.79 14.79 5.45
N GLN A 357 0.89 14.18 6.23
CA GLN A 357 -0.49 13.95 5.81
C GLN A 357 -1.22 15.27 5.49
N PRO A 358 -2.03 15.31 4.43
CA PRO A 358 -2.74 16.51 4.01
C PRO A 358 -3.72 17.00 5.08
N THR A 359 -3.98 18.30 5.08
CA THR A 359 -4.89 18.95 6.04
C THR A 359 -6.29 18.35 6.00
N GLU A 360 -6.81 18.05 4.81
CA GLU A 360 -8.13 17.44 4.63
C GLU A 360 -8.26 16.10 5.36
N TRP A 361 -7.24 15.25 5.25
CA TRP A 361 -7.20 13.97 5.98
C TRP A 361 -7.10 14.18 7.49
N ARG A 362 -6.18 15.05 7.95
CA ARG A 362 -6.00 15.33 9.38
C ARG A 362 -7.26 15.92 10.02
N VAL A 363 -7.98 16.78 9.31
CA VAL A 363 -9.27 17.32 9.75
C VAL A 363 -10.33 16.21 9.80
N ALA A 364 -10.41 15.35 8.79
CA ALA A 364 -11.36 14.24 8.78
C ALA A 364 -11.14 13.25 9.94
N VAL A 365 -9.88 12.90 10.23
CA VAL A 365 -9.52 12.04 11.37
C VAL A 365 -9.75 12.76 12.71
N GLY A 366 -9.42 14.06 12.79
CA GLY A 366 -9.71 14.88 13.97
C GLY A 366 -11.20 14.92 14.29
N ASN A 367 -12.03 15.09 13.24
CA ASN A 367 -13.48 15.07 13.35
C ASN A 367 -14.02 13.72 13.78
N THR A 368 -13.35 12.59 13.46
CA THR A 368 -13.74 11.28 13.99
C THR A 368 -13.90 11.32 15.51
N SER A 369 -12.96 11.93 16.25
CA SER A 369 -13.06 12.00 17.71
C SER A 369 -14.26 12.83 18.19
N ALA A 370 -14.59 13.91 17.49
CA ALA A 370 -15.77 14.73 17.77
C ALA A 370 -17.07 13.97 17.44
N GLU A 371 -17.13 13.30 16.29
CA GLU A 371 -18.27 12.48 15.86
C GLU A 371 -18.54 11.31 16.82
N VAL A 372 -17.49 10.69 17.36
CA VAL A 372 -17.62 9.64 18.39
C VAL A 372 -18.32 10.19 19.63
N MET A 373 -18.03 11.44 20.03
CA MET A 373 -18.65 12.05 21.20
C MET A 373 -20.08 12.55 20.92
N GLU A 374 -20.32 13.13 19.74
CA GLU A 374 -21.60 13.75 19.41
C GLU A 374 -22.66 12.74 18.96
N GLN A 375 -22.27 11.73 18.16
CA GLN A 375 -23.19 10.76 17.55
C GLN A 375 -22.61 9.34 17.53
N PRO A 376 -22.39 8.72 18.70
CA PRO A 376 -21.96 7.33 18.76
C PRO A 376 -23.01 6.42 18.09
N HIS A 377 -22.54 5.41 17.35
CA HIS A 377 -23.40 4.48 16.62
C HIS A 377 -24.30 5.13 15.54
N SER A 378 -23.88 6.24 14.93
CA SER A 378 -24.64 6.92 13.87
C SER A 378 -24.97 6.00 12.68
N LEU A 379 -24.13 4.99 12.40
CA LEU A 379 -24.43 3.98 11.38
C LEU A 379 -25.67 3.15 11.74
N VAL A 380 -25.81 2.76 13.02
CA VAL A 380 -26.99 2.04 13.53
C VAL A 380 -28.23 2.93 13.44
N VAL A 381 -28.10 4.22 13.73
CA VAL A 381 -29.18 5.19 13.59
C VAL A 381 -29.62 5.29 12.12
N ALA A 382 -28.68 5.35 11.17
CA ALA A 382 -28.99 5.35 9.74
C ALA A 382 -29.72 4.06 9.32
N THR A 383 -29.27 2.89 9.79
CA THR A 383 -29.96 1.61 9.56
C THR A 383 -31.41 1.67 10.09
N GLN A 384 -31.61 2.16 11.32
CA GLN A 384 -32.94 2.29 11.93
C GLN A 384 -33.84 3.27 11.17
N GLN A 385 -33.29 4.34 10.59
CA GLN A 385 -34.05 5.27 9.75
C GLN A 385 -34.54 4.60 8.47
N THR A 386 -33.70 3.84 7.79
CA THR A 386 -34.10 3.02 6.62
C THR A 386 -35.20 2.03 7.01
N VAL A 387 -35.02 1.29 8.10
CA VAL A 387 -36.01 0.33 8.63
C VAL A 387 -37.36 1.02 8.86
N ARG A 388 -37.36 2.19 9.52
CA ARG A 388 -38.59 2.97 9.79
C ARG A 388 -39.26 3.45 8.51
N LYS A 389 -38.49 3.94 7.55
CA LYS A 389 -39.00 4.36 6.23
C LYS A 389 -39.72 3.20 5.54
N LYS A 390 -39.09 2.01 5.52
CA LYS A 390 -39.66 0.82 4.91
C LYS A 390 -40.91 0.32 5.65
N HIS A 391 -40.91 0.32 6.98
CA HIS A 391 -42.12 0.01 7.76
C HIS A 391 -43.29 0.94 7.43
N LEU A 392 -43.03 2.24 7.26
CA LEU A 392 -44.05 3.21 6.89
C LEU A 392 -44.60 2.94 5.48
N GLU A 393 -43.74 2.56 4.53
CA GLU A 393 -44.15 2.14 3.19
C GLU A 393 -45.03 0.89 3.22
N LEU A 394 -44.62 -0.15 3.96
CA LEU A 394 -45.40 -1.39 4.13
C LEU A 394 -46.76 -1.14 4.80
N SER A 395 -46.81 -0.23 5.78
CA SER A 395 -48.05 0.16 6.47
C SER A 395 -49.01 0.92 5.55
N ARG A 396 -48.48 1.79 4.67
CA ARG A 396 -49.28 2.53 3.68
C ARG A 396 -49.96 1.62 2.67
N VAL A 397 -49.26 0.58 2.20
CA VAL A 397 -49.81 -0.42 1.27
C VAL A 397 -50.99 -1.18 1.91
N GLN A 398 -50.92 -1.50 3.20
CA GLN A 398 -52.02 -2.16 3.92
C GLN A 398 -53.27 -1.27 4.10
N THR A 399 -53.10 0.05 4.23
CA THR A 399 -54.23 0.99 4.34
C THR A 399 -54.93 1.27 3.01
N THR A 400 -54.22 1.25 1.88
CA THR A 400 -54.83 1.42 0.55
C THR A 400 -55.65 0.22 0.10
N ASP A 401 -55.30 -0.98 0.56
CA ASP A 401 -56.06 -2.21 0.29
C ASP A 401 -57.34 -2.32 1.14
N THR A 402 -57.50 -1.51 2.18
CA THR A 402 -58.68 -1.51 3.06
C THR A 402 -59.72 -0.42 2.72
N GLU A 403 -59.37 0.61 1.95
CA GLU A 403 -60.33 1.69 1.58
C GLU A 403 -61.08 1.47 0.26
N THR A 404 -60.77 0.41 -0.52
CA THR A 404 -61.49 0.07 -1.76
C THR A 404 -62.37 -1.18 -1.68
N ALA A 405 -62.51 -1.77 -0.49
CA ALA A 405 -63.30 -2.98 -0.27
C ALA A 405 -64.61 -2.71 0.50
N ASP A 406 -65.43 -1.78 0.03
CA ASP A 406 -66.84 -1.74 0.42
C ASP A 406 -67.73 -1.85 -0.82
N ARG A 407 -68.16 -3.10 -1.09
CA ARG A 407 -69.25 -3.60 -1.95
C ARG A 407 -68.83 -4.84 -2.75
N THR A 408 -68.68 -5.98 -2.09
CA THR A 408 -69.36 -7.23 -2.50
C THR A 408 -69.20 -8.30 -1.43
N ASP A 409 -70.33 -8.80 -0.94
CA ASP A 409 -70.43 -10.09 -0.28
C ASP A 409 -69.84 -11.18 -1.18
N GLY A 410 -68.86 -11.92 -0.67
CA GLY A 410 -68.24 -13.00 -1.42
C GLY A 410 -66.94 -13.49 -0.81
N LYS A 411 -67.06 -14.38 0.17
CA LYS A 411 -65.99 -15.20 0.74
C LYS A 411 -65.18 -15.90 -0.36
N LEU A 412 -64.11 -15.27 -0.84
CA LEU A 412 -63.13 -15.86 -1.75
C LEU A 412 -61.76 -15.78 -1.10
N LYS A 413 -61.29 -16.95 -0.70
CA LYS A 413 -59.95 -17.16 -0.16
C LYS A 413 -58.92 -16.84 -1.24
N LEU A 414 -57.88 -16.10 -0.85
CA LEU A 414 -56.70 -15.73 -1.64
C LEU A 414 -55.80 -16.94 -2.00
N GLU A 415 -56.39 -18.14 -2.11
CA GLU A 415 -55.68 -19.41 -2.36
C GLU A 415 -55.69 -19.77 -3.87
N ASP A 416 -56.46 -19.07 -4.71
CA ASP A 416 -56.77 -19.48 -6.10
C ASP A 416 -55.97 -18.76 -7.22
N LYS A 417 -54.90 -18.02 -6.91
CA LYS A 417 -54.07 -17.36 -7.96
C LYS A 417 -52.58 -17.64 -7.92
N LEU A 418 -52.14 -18.62 -7.14
CA LEU A 418 -50.73 -19.03 -7.12
C LEU A 418 -50.55 -20.40 -7.81
N SER A 419 -49.49 -20.53 -8.59
CA SER A 419 -49.10 -21.78 -9.26
C SER A 419 -49.14 -22.95 -8.26
N PRO A 420 -49.62 -24.15 -8.62
CA PRO A 420 -49.77 -25.30 -7.72
C PRO A 420 -48.47 -25.65 -6.95
N ALA A 421 -47.31 -25.34 -7.54
CA ALA A 421 -46.00 -25.50 -6.91
C ALA A 421 -45.79 -24.57 -5.71
N VAL A 422 -46.22 -23.30 -5.80
CA VAL A 422 -46.07 -22.28 -4.75
C VAL A 422 -47.01 -22.57 -3.59
N SER A 423 -48.27 -22.92 -3.87
CA SER A 423 -49.23 -23.33 -2.83
C SER A 423 -48.77 -24.61 -2.10
N SER A 424 -48.09 -25.53 -2.82
CA SER A 424 -47.51 -26.72 -2.19
C SER A 424 -46.32 -26.41 -1.28
N LEU A 425 -45.53 -25.38 -1.60
CA LEU A 425 -44.40 -24.91 -0.80
C LEU A 425 -44.87 -24.18 0.46
N ILE A 426 -45.86 -23.31 0.35
CA ILE A 426 -46.48 -22.61 1.49
C ILE A 426 -47.06 -23.63 2.47
N ARG A 427 -47.81 -24.62 1.99
CA ARG A 427 -48.38 -25.69 2.83
C ARG A 427 -47.30 -26.51 3.55
N LYS A 428 -46.19 -26.81 2.86
CA LYS A 428 -45.04 -27.50 3.47
C LYS A 428 -44.34 -26.64 4.52
N ALA A 429 -44.21 -25.33 4.27
CA ALA A 429 -43.61 -24.40 5.22
C ALA A 429 -44.48 -24.25 6.49
N GLU A 430 -45.81 -24.23 6.34
CA GLU A 430 -46.76 -24.23 7.45
C GLU A 430 -46.74 -25.53 8.25
N GLU A 431 -46.65 -26.69 7.58
CA GLU A 431 -46.46 -27.99 8.24
C GLU A 431 -45.15 -28.05 9.03
N LEU A 432 -44.06 -27.49 8.48
CA LEU A 432 -42.77 -27.43 9.16
C LEU A 432 -42.82 -26.50 10.37
N ARG A 433 -43.45 -25.33 10.24
CA ARG A 433 -43.67 -24.39 11.37
C ARG A 433 -44.45 -25.05 12.49
N LYS A 434 -45.50 -25.82 12.16
CA LYS A 434 -46.28 -26.56 13.14
C LYS A 434 -45.45 -27.64 13.84
N LYS A 435 -44.60 -28.37 13.11
CA LYS A 435 -43.68 -29.35 13.68
C LYS A 435 -42.65 -28.70 14.61
N ILE A 436 -42.03 -27.59 14.20
CA ILE A 436 -41.05 -26.87 15.03
C ILE A 436 -41.72 -26.33 16.31
N ALA A 437 -42.93 -25.81 16.23
CA ALA A 437 -43.68 -25.36 17.40
C ALA A 437 -44.00 -26.53 18.35
N GLN A 438 -44.36 -27.70 17.80
CA GLN A 438 -44.63 -28.90 18.58
C GLN A 438 -43.34 -29.46 19.23
N GLU A 439 -42.22 -29.48 18.51
CA GLU A 439 -40.92 -29.87 19.04
C GLU A 439 -40.45 -28.90 20.13
N ARG A 440 -40.65 -27.59 19.98
CA ARG A 440 -40.32 -26.61 21.04
C ARG A 440 -41.12 -26.85 22.31
N VAL A 441 -42.41 -27.20 22.20
CA VAL A 441 -43.23 -27.56 23.36
C VAL A 441 -42.75 -28.87 23.99
N GLN A 442 -42.34 -29.85 23.19
CA GLN A 442 -41.78 -31.10 23.68
C GLN A 442 -40.43 -30.88 24.36
N THR A 443 -39.51 -30.14 23.76
CA THR A 443 -38.21 -29.78 24.33
C THR A 443 -38.39 -29.05 25.65
N LYS A 444 -39.31 -28.09 25.71
CA LYS A 444 -39.63 -27.39 26.96
C LYS A 444 -40.18 -28.33 28.03
N SER A 445 -41.05 -29.27 27.66
CA SER A 445 -41.55 -30.30 28.59
C SER A 445 -40.44 -31.26 29.08
N TYR A 446 -39.47 -31.60 28.24
CA TYR A 446 -38.33 -32.42 28.63
C TYR A 446 -37.35 -31.64 29.51
N GLU A 447 -37.16 -30.36 29.23
CA GLU A 447 -36.33 -29.45 30.02
C GLU A 447 -36.95 -29.21 31.41
N ASP A 448 -38.28 -29.04 31.49
CA ASP A 448 -39.02 -28.95 32.74
C ASP A 448 -38.94 -30.27 33.55
N GLN A 449 -38.98 -31.44 32.89
CA GLN A 449 -38.77 -32.73 33.54
C GLN A 449 -37.33 -32.88 34.07
N LEU A 450 -36.32 -32.46 33.30
CA LEU A 450 -34.93 -32.48 33.72
C LEU A 450 -34.68 -31.52 34.89
N GLN A 451 -35.29 -30.33 34.87
CA GLN A 451 -35.24 -29.40 35.99
C GLN A 451 -35.93 -29.97 37.23
N GLY A 452 -37.02 -30.72 37.09
CA GLY A 452 -37.64 -31.49 38.18
C GLY A 452 -36.68 -32.52 38.81
N TYR A 453 -35.97 -33.30 37.97
CA TYR A 453 -34.97 -34.26 38.46
C TYR A 453 -33.76 -33.61 39.12
N VAL A 454 -33.38 -32.40 38.70
CA VAL A 454 -32.29 -31.63 39.30
C VAL A 454 -32.73 -30.97 40.62
N ALA A 455 -33.99 -30.54 40.72
CA ALA A 455 -34.56 -29.91 41.92
C ALA A 455 -34.84 -30.91 43.05
N ASP A 456 -35.20 -32.15 42.74
CA ASP A 456 -35.50 -33.20 43.73
C ASP A 456 -34.26 -33.83 44.39
N GLY A 457 -33.04 -33.40 44.02
CA GLY A 457 -31.84 -33.53 44.86
C GLY A 457 -31.46 -34.95 45.33
N GLN A 458 -31.96 -36.01 44.70
CA GLN A 458 -31.65 -37.40 45.07
C GLN A 458 -30.66 -38.02 44.06
N TYR A 459 -29.37 -37.71 44.26
CA TYR A 459 -28.29 -38.58 43.79
C TYR A 459 -28.23 -39.82 44.69
N HIS A 460 -28.91 -40.89 44.30
CA HIS A 460 -28.65 -42.21 44.84
C HIS A 460 -27.81 -43.04 43.87
N HIS A 461 -26.59 -43.33 44.34
CA HIS A 461 -25.68 -44.30 43.76
C HIS A 461 -26.39 -45.65 43.52
N GLN A 462 -26.15 -46.19 42.33
CA GLN A 462 -26.42 -47.56 41.85
C GLN A 462 -26.04 -48.67 42.86
N PRO A 463 -26.55 -49.93 42.77
CA PRO A 463 -26.32 -50.84 41.60
C PRO A 463 -27.40 -51.95 41.40
N PRO A 464 -27.23 -53.00 40.54
CA PRO A 464 -26.36 -53.16 39.36
C PRO A 464 -27.13 -53.54 38.07
N GLY A 465 -26.53 -53.21 36.93
CA GLY A 465 -26.58 -54.08 35.73
C GLY A 465 -27.62 -53.74 34.67
N VAL A 466 -27.38 -52.70 33.85
CA VAL A 466 -27.51 -52.80 32.38
C VAL A 466 -26.62 -51.71 31.75
N SER A 467 -25.67 -52.12 30.91
CA SER A 467 -24.85 -51.24 30.06
C SER A 467 -25.67 -50.77 28.85
N PRO A 468 -25.58 -49.50 28.39
CA PRO A 468 -26.29 -49.06 27.20
C PRO A 468 -25.37 -49.18 25.98
N PHE A 469 -25.12 -50.40 25.53
CA PHE A 469 -24.71 -50.67 24.14
C PHE A 469 -25.24 -52.05 23.79
N SER A 470 -26.39 -52.10 23.13
CA SER A 470 -26.87 -53.30 22.45
C SER A 470 -27.79 -52.88 21.31
N SER A 471 -27.24 -52.95 20.11
CA SER A 471 -27.98 -53.10 18.86
C SER A 471 -28.89 -54.33 18.95
N PRO A 472 -30.07 -54.33 18.31
CA PRO A 472 -30.81 -55.55 18.07
C PRO A 472 -30.84 -55.88 16.57
N GLU A 473 -29.97 -56.79 16.15
CA GLU A 473 -30.30 -57.78 15.13
C GLU A 473 -29.82 -59.14 15.65
N ASP A 474 -30.75 -60.07 15.90
CA ASP A 474 -30.87 -61.27 15.06
C ASP A 474 -31.81 -62.34 15.64
N MET A 475 -32.61 -62.92 14.74
CA MET A 475 -32.99 -64.34 14.59
C MET A 475 -34.12 -64.38 13.55
N ALA A 476 -34.15 -65.16 12.48
CA ALA A 476 -33.31 -66.18 11.85
C ALA A 476 -33.87 -66.27 10.40
N GLY A 477 -33.15 -66.52 9.30
CA GLY A 477 -32.31 -67.66 8.97
C GLY A 477 -32.63 -68.08 7.51
N GLY A 478 -31.63 -68.49 6.71
CA GLY A 478 -31.91 -69.15 5.41
C GLY A 478 -30.85 -69.06 4.31
N MET A 479 -29.85 -69.94 4.39
CA MET A 479 -29.16 -70.69 3.29
C MET A 479 -28.27 -69.99 2.22
N LEU A 480 -26.98 -70.42 2.24
CA LEU A 480 -26.04 -70.83 1.15
C LEU A 480 -25.61 -69.75 0.11
N HIS A 481 -24.36 -69.56 -0.33
CA HIS A 481 -23.26 -70.50 -0.62
C HIS A 481 -21.92 -69.74 -0.89
N MET A 482 -20.81 -70.26 -0.34
CA MET A 482 -19.37 -70.31 -0.75
C MET A 482 -18.73 -69.38 -1.82
N GLY A 483 -17.54 -68.83 -1.50
CA GLY A 483 -16.41 -68.66 -2.45
C GLY A 483 -15.47 -67.45 -2.27
N ASN A 484 -14.27 -67.66 -1.72
CA ASN A 484 -13.06 -66.78 -1.79
C ASN A 484 -12.23 -67.12 -3.06
N PRO A 485 -11.10 -66.45 -3.48
CA PRO A 485 -10.30 -65.33 -2.90
C PRO A 485 -9.76 -64.24 -3.91
N SER A 486 -9.02 -63.24 -3.36
CA SER A 486 -8.03 -62.23 -3.89
C SER A 486 -7.23 -62.55 -5.20
N PRO A 487 -6.55 -61.61 -5.94
CA PRO A 487 -5.69 -60.49 -5.46
C PRO A 487 -5.63 -59.16 -6.30
N SER A 488 -4.78 -58.21 -5.85
CA SER A 488 -4.52 -56.78 -6.20
C SER A 488 -3.73 -56.47 -7.52
N PRO A 489 -3.14 -55.26 -7.73
CA PRO A 489 -3.59 -53.97 -8.35
C PRO A 489 -2.92 -53.69 -9.76
N PRO A 490 -3.22 -52.64 -10.59
CA PRO A 490 -2.87 -51.20 -10.40
C PRO A 490 -3.87 -50.17 -11.03
N GLY A 491 -3.72 -48.86 -10.77
CA GLY A 491 -4.49 -47.78 -11.43
C GLY A 491 -3.92 -47.38 -12.81
N PRO A 492 -4.18 -46.18 -13.36
CA PRO A 492 -5.31 -45.25 -13.23
C PRO A 492 -6.13 -45.18 -14.54
N ASP A 493 -7.41 -44.80 -14.53
CA ASP A 493 -8.00 -44.21 -15.74
C ASP A 493 -9.18 -43.28 -15.46
N LEU A 494 -9.04 -42.09 -16.03
CA LEU A 494 -10.05 -41.05 -16.17
C LEU A 494 -11.19 -41.58 -17.05
N LEU A 495 -12.42 -41.19 -16.69
CA LEU A 495 -13.67 -41.31 -17.48
C LEU A 495 -14.45 -42.63 -17.34
N SER A 496 -15.19 -42.75 -16.23
CA SER A 496 -16.51 -43.37 -16.24
C SER A 496 -17.52 -42.51 -15.47
N LEU A 497 -17.98 -41.45 -16.14
CA LEU A 497 -19.26 -40.84 -15.82
C LEU A 497 -20.35 -41.85 -16.18
N THR A 498 -20.93 -42.53 -15.19
CA THR A 498 -22.39 -42.76 -15.07
C THR A 498 -22.71 -43.64 -13.84
N THR A 499 -23.32 -42.99 -12.86
CA THR A 499 -24.39 -43.52 -11.98
C THR A 499 -24.15 -44.79 -11.16
N GLN A 500 -23.86 -44.59 -9.88
CA GLN A 500 -24.69 -45.15 -8.81
C GLN A 500 -24.77 -44.14 -7.65
N ARG A 501 -25.60 -43.10 -7.84
CA ARG A 501 -25.96 -42.17 -6.76
C ARG A 501 -26.83 -42.96 -5.79
N ARG A 502 -26.21 -43.53 -4.75
CA ARG A 502 -26.91 -44.05 -3.58
C ARG A 502 -27.83 -42.94 -3.11
N ARG A 503 -29.15 -43.15 -3.18
CA ARG A 503 -30.12 -42.20 -2.61
C ARG A 503 -29.98 -42.31 -1.10
N LEU A 504 -29.08 -41.51 -0.54
CA LEU A 504 -28.98 -41.29 0.89
C LEU A 504 -30.31 -40.73 1.38
N SER A 505 -30.76 -41.17 2.54
CA SER A 505 -32.01 -40.67 3.14
C SER A 505 -31.89 -39.15 3.39
N LEU A 506 -33.01 -38.46 3.49
CA LEU A 506 -33.01 -37.01 3.78
C LEU A 506 -32.27 -36.71 5.09
N GLU A 507 -32.34 -37.62 6.07
CA GLU A 507 -31.64 -37.51 7.36
C GLU A 507 -30.13 -37.64 7.18
N GLU A 508 -29.64 -38.59 6.39
CA GLU A 508 -28.20 -38.75 6.13
C GLU A 508 -27.61 -37.53 5.42
N ASN A 509 -28.35 -36.92 4.48
CA ASN A 509 -27.91 -35.69 3.82
C ASN A 509 -27.90 -34.49 4.78
N LEU A 510 -28.85 -34.42 5.72
CA LEU A 510 -28.91 -33.35 6.71
C LEU A 510 -27.81 -33.50 7.77
N GLU A 511 -27.47 -34.73 8.16
CA GLU A 511 -26.35 -35.02 9.05
C GLU A 511 -25.02 -34.68 8.38
N GLU A 512 -24.84 -35.03 7.11
CA GLU A 512 -23.65 -34.65 6.35
C GLU A 512 -23.53 -33.13 6.20
N LEU A 513 -24.65 -32.42 5.94
CA LEU A 513 -24.63 -30.96 5.85
C LEU A 513 -24.31 -30.31 7.20
N ARG A 514 -24.87 -30.82 8.30
CA ARG A 514 -24.55 -30.36 9.66
C ARG A 514 -23.08 -30.60 9.99
N TRP A 515 -22.56 -31.77 9.64
CA TRP A 515 -21.14 -32.07 9.82
C TRP A 515 -20.24 -31.12 9.03
N ARG A 516 -20.60 -30.80 7.77
CA ARG A 516 -19.84 -29.85 6.94
C ARG A 516 -19.91 -28.41 7.45
N ILE A 517 -21.08 -27.97 7.94
CA ILE A 517 -21.22 -26.64 8.54
C ILE A 517 -20.40 -26.56 9.84
N GLU A 518 -20.43 -27.60 10.66
CA GLU A 518 -19.67 -27.64 11.91
C GLU A 518 -18.16 -27.75 11.66
N ALA A 519 -17.73 -28.49 10.63
CA ALA A 519 -16.34 -28.50 10.17
C ALA A 519 -15.90 -27.12 9.68
N GLY A 520 -16.72 -26.45 8.85
CA GLY A 520 -16.45 -25.09 8.39
C GLY A 520 -16.37 -24.06 9.52
N LYS A 521 -17.22 -24.19 10.55
CA LYS A 521 -17.16 -23.35 11.77
C LYS A 521 -15.90 -23.60 12.59
N ARG A 522 -15.45 -24.86 12.67
CA ARG A 522 -14.19 -25.21 13.35
C ARG A 522 -12.98 -24.66 12.60
N ASP A 523 -12.96 -24.78 11.27
CA ASP A 523 -11.90 -24.24 10.44
C ASP A 523 -11.85 -22.72 10.51
N PHE A 524 -13.00 -22.05 10.52
CA PHE A 524 -13.10 -20.60 10.70
C PHE A 524 -12.56 -20.15 12.07
N ARG A 525 -12.90 -20.85 13.15
CA ARG A 525 -12.34 -20.57 14.50
C ARG A 525 -10.84 -20.84 14.56
N LEU A 526 -10.35 -21.85 13.87
CA LEU A 526 -8.92 -22.15 13.76
C LEU A 526 -8.17 -21.09 12.96
N SER A 527 -8.76 -20.55 11.90
CA SER A 527 -8.17 -19.44 11.15
C SER A 527 -8.20 -18.14 11.94
N GLU A 528 -9.27 -17.87 12.70
CA GLU A 528 -9.38 -16.72 13.61
C GLU A 528 -8.35 -16.80 14.75
N LEU A 529 -8.19 -17.97 15.37
CA LEU A 529 -7.16 -18.19 16.40
C LEU A 529 -5.73 -18.07 15.84
N ARG A 530 -5.48 -18.52 14.60
CA ARG A 530 -4.20 -18.31 13.92
C ARG A 530 -3.96 -16.83 13.62
N LEU A 531 -4.98 -16.10 13.20
CA LEU A 531 -4.89 -14.67 12.94
C LEU A 531 -4.61 -13.89 14.23
N ASN A 532 -5.31 -14.23 15.31
CA ASN A 532 -5.10 -13.63 16.63
C ASN A 532 -3.73 -13.99 17.21
N SER A 533 -3.24 -15.22 17.00
CA SER A 533 -1.88 -15.61 17.39
C SER A 533 -0.79 -14.90 16.58
N LEU A 534 -1.03 -14.55 15.31
CA LEU A 534 -0.10 -13.75 14.52
C LEU A 534 -0.09 -12.28 14.96
N LEU A 535 -1.23 -11.76 15.41
CA LEU A 535 -1.35 -10.41 15.97
C LEU A 535 -0.68 -10.31 17.36
N ASP A 536 -0.85 -11.31 18.23
CA ASP A 536 -0.17 -11.38 19.55
C ASP A 536 1.36 -11.53 19.42
N MET A 537 1.84 -12.21 18.37
CA MET A 537 3.28 -12.30 18.07
C MET A 537 3.86 -10.98 17.55
N GLY A 538 3.05 -10.13 16.90
CA GLY A 538 3.42 -8.77 16.53
C GLY A 538 3.56 -7.84 17.74
N ASP A 539 2.68 -7.98 18.72
CA ASP A 539 2.73 -7.21 19.97
C ASP A 539 3.90 -7.64 20.89
N PHE A 540 4.39 -8.87 20.76
CA PHE A 540 5.59 -9.34 21.47
C PHE A 540 6.90 -8.84 20.85
N GLN A 541 6.94 -8.60 19.53
CA GLN A 541 8.11 -8.00 18.86
C GLN A 541 8.17 -6.48 19.04
N ALA A 542 7.04 -5.80 19.23
CA ALA A 542 6.98 -4.36 19.48
C ALA A 542 7.33 -3.93 20.93
N LYS A 543 7.51 -4.88 21.86
CA LYS A 543 7.90 -4.60 23.26
C LYS A 543 9.34 -4.97 23.61
N HIS A 544 10.11 -5.53 22.67
CA HIS A 544 11.49 -5.94 22.92
C HIS A 544 12.48 -5.57 21.79
N PHE A 545 12.16 -4.55 21.01
CA PHE A 545 13.16 -3.78 20.24
C PHE A 545 13.01 -2.29 20.53
#